data_AF-A0A026W8A5-F1
#
_entry.id   AF-A0A026W8A5-F1
#
_cell.length_a   1.000
_cell.length_b   1.000
_cell.length_c   1.000
_cell.angle_alpha   90.00
_cell.angle_beta   90.00
_cell.angle_gamma   90.00
#
_symmetry.space_group_name_H-M   'P 1'
#
loop_
_entity.id
_entity.type
_entity.pdbx_description
1 polymer ?
#
loop_
_entity_poly.entity_id
_entity_poly.type
_entity_poly.pdbx_seq_one_letter_code
_entity_poly.pdbx_strand_id
1 'polypeptide(L)' 'PYSSDLAPGDFHFFPKFKQFLENVLDDELQLAINNWLNELTVDDYNNGILKLVHRYDKCLNEMKEIIVEK' A
#
# COMPACT_ATOMS: atom_id res chain seq x y z
N PRO A 1 9.40 -14.14 2.90
CA PRO A 1 8.13 -14.45 2.19
C PRO A 1 6.93 -14.06 3.06
N TYR A 2 5.81 -13.60 2.48
CA TYR A 2 4.59 -13.12 3.18
C TYR A 2 4.68 -11.76 3.89
N SER A 3 5.51 -10.82 3.41
CA SER A 3 5.66 -9.48 3.98
C SER A 3 4.78 -8.45 3.27
N SER A 4 3.47 -8.65 3.32
CA SER A 4 2.50 -7.71 2.74
C SER A 4 2.61 -6.31 3.36
N ASP A 5 3.02 -6.25 4.64
CA ASP A 5 3.33 -5.00 5.35
C ASP A 5 4.56 -4.26 4.80
N LEU A 6 5.41 -4.90 3.99
CA LEU A 6 6.55 -4.29 3.30
C LEU A 6 6.31 -4.03 1.81
N ALA A 7 5.13 -4.37 1.28
CA ALA A 7 4.75 -4.10 -0.10
C ALA A 7 3.89 -2.82 -0.19
N PRO A 8 4.37 -1.71 -0.79
CA PRO A 8 3.59 -0.46 -0.88
C PRO A 8 2.25 -0.61 -1.60
N GLY A 9 2.19 -1.55 -2.55
CA GLY A 9 0.93 -1.96 -3.17
C GLY A 9 -0.10 -2.35 -2.11
N ASP A 10 0.26 -3.29 -1.25
CA ASP A 10 -0.66 -3.89 -0.28
C ASP A 10 -1.02 -2.95 0.87
N PHE A 11 -0.04 -2.23 1.45
CA PHE A 11 -0.30 -1.43 2.65
C PHE A 11 -0.75 0.01 2.36
N HIS A 12 -0.65 0.49 1.12
CA HIS A 12 -0.93 1.89 0.79
C HIS A 12 -1.81 2.08 -0.45
N PHE A 13 -1.48 1.46 -1.58
CA PHE A 13 -2.23 1.66 -2.83
C PHE A 13 -3.57 0.89 -2.84
N PHE A 14 -3.53 -0.42 -2.63
CA PHE A 14 -4.71 -1.28 -2.70
C PHE A 14 -5.81 -0.96 -1.67
N PRO A 15 -5.50 -0.48 -0.44
CA PRO A 15 -6.54 -0.03 0.48
C PRO A 15 -7.35 1.15 -0.08
N LYS A 16 -6.69 2.14 -0.68
CA LYS A 16 -7.36 3.27 -1.34
C LYS A 16 -8.12 2.80 -2.57
N PHE A 17 -7.51 1.92 -3.37
CA PHE A 17 -8.12 1.39 -4.57
C PHE A 17 -9.39 0.59 -4.25
N LYS A 18 -9.37 -0.24 -3.20
CA LYS A 18 -10.54 -0.99 -2.75
C LYS A 18 -11.68 -0.06 -2.33
N GLN A 19 -11.38 0.98 -1.56
CA GLN A 19 -12.37 1.99 -1.16
C GLN A 19 -12.98 2.71 -2.37
N PHE A 20 -12.17 3.00 -3.40
CA PHE A 20 -12.66 3.52 -4.66
C PHE A 20 -13.63 2.53 -5.35
N LEU A 21 -13.21 1.27 -5.48
CA LEU A 21 -13.99 0.21 -6.14
C LEU A 21 -15.35 -0.06 -5.48
N GLU A 22 -15.49 0.15 -4.17
CA GLU A 22 -16.77 0.00 -3.46
C GLU A 22 -17.90 0.89 -4.03
N ASN A 23 -17.55 1.93 -4.80
CA ASN A 23 -18.50 2.90 -5.36
C ASN A 23 -18.61 2.84 -6.90
N VAL A 24 -18.02 1.85 -7.55
CA VAL A 24 -17.96 1.74 -9.02
C VAL A 24 -18.89 0.65 -9.53
N LEU A 25 -19.65 0.96 -10.58
CA LEU A 25 -20.50 -0.02 -11.29
C LEU A 25 -19.68 -0.78 -12.34
N ASP A 26 -19.98 -2.07 -12.53
CA ASP A 26 -19.23 -2.96 -13.42
C ASP A 26 -19.11 -2.46 -14.87
N ASP A 27 -20.19 -1.88 -15.41
CA ASP A 27 -20.24 -1.44 -16.82
C ASP A 27 -19.31 -0.26 -17.14
N GLU A 28 -18.90 0.51 -16.12
CA GLU A 28 -17.99 1.66 -16.26
C GLU A 28 -16.62 1.43 -15.61
N LEU A 29 -16.36 0.21 -15.11
CA LEU A 29 -15.21 -0.10 -14.26
C LEU A 29 -13.88 0.33 -14.89
N GLN A 30 -13.66 0.00 -16.16
CA GLN A 30 -12.40 0.31 -16.84
C GLN A 30 -12.17 1.82 -17.00
N LEU A 31 -13.22 2.57 -17.36
CA LEU A 31 -13.13 4.03 -17.51
C LEU A 31 -12.91 4.70 -16.15
N ALA A 32 -13.65 4.26 -15.12
CA ALA A 32 -13.53 4.77 -13.77
C ALA A 32 -12.12 4.54 -13.20
N ILE A 33 -11.56 3.33 -13.39
CA ILE A 33 -10.18 3.02 -12.95
C ILE A 33 -9.18 3.94 -13.66
N ASN A 34 -9.29 4.13 -14.98
CA ASN A 34 -8.38 4.99 -15.72
C ASN A 34 -8.44 6.45 -15.24
N ASN A 35 -9.65 6.98 -15.01
CA ASN A 35 -9.81 8.33 -14.49
C ASN A 35 -9.23 8.47 -13.08
N TRP A 36 -9.54 7.53 -12.19
CA TRP A 36 -9.00 7.53 -10.83
C TRP A 36 -7.48 7.46 -10.80
N LEU A 37 -6.86 6.62 -11.64
CA LEU A 37 -5.40 6.56 -11.76
C LEU A 37 -4.79 7.88 -12.27
N ASN A 38 -5.48 8.59 -13.18
CA ASN A 38 -5.03 9.89 -13.68
C ASN A 38 -5.19 11.02 -12.65
N GLU A 39 -6.10 10.87 -11.67
CA GLU A 39 -6.28 11.82 -10.57
C GLU A 39 -5.23 11.66 -9.46
N LEU A 40 -4.55 10.51 -9.39
CA LEU A 40 -3.51 10.28 -8.40
C LEU A 40 -2.34 11.25 -8.60
N THR A 41 -1.90 11.82 -7.49
CA THR A 41 -0.78 12.76 -7.48
C THR A 41 0.55 12.04 -7.29
N VAL A 42 1.66 12.71 -7.62
CA VAL A 42 3.01 12.22 -7.27
C VAL A 42 3.15 11.98 -5.76
N ASP A 43 2.49 12.82 -4.95
CA ASP A 43 2.49 12.69 -3.49
C ASP A 43 1.77 11.44 -3.01
N ASP A 44 0.73 10.97 -3.72
CA ASP A 44 0.08 9.70 -3.39
C ASP A 44 1.05 8.54 -3.45
N TYR A 45 1.92 8.48 -4.46
CA TYR A 45 2.94 7.44 -4.57
C TYR A 45 4.09 7.65 -3.59
N ASN A 46 4.61 8.89 -3.49
CA ASN A 46 5.70 9.24 -2.58
C ASN A 46 5.37 8.88 -1.13
N ASN A 47 4.15 9.18 -0.67
CA ASN A 47 3.71 8.86 0.68
C ASN A 47 3.74 7.35 0.98
N GLY A 48 3.44 6.51 -0.02
CA GLY A 48 3.53 5.05 0.12
C GLY A 48 5.00 4.59 0.24
N ILE A 49 5.87 5.16 -0.59
CA ILE A 49 7.31 4.85 -0.61
C ILE A 49 7.97 5.31 0.69
N LEU A 50 7.71 6.53 1.15
CA LEU A 50 8.30 7.08 2.38
C LEU A 50 7.94 6.26 3.63
N LYS A 51 6.74 5.66 3.66
CA LYS A 51 6.32 4.75 4.74
C LYS A 51 7.18 3.48 4.84
N LEU A 52 7.92 3.11 3.78
CA LEU A 52 8.83 1.96 3.82
C LEU A 52 9.92 2.15 4.86
N VAL A 53 10.45 3.37 5.04
CA VAL A 53 11.52 3.64 6.01
C VAL A 53 11.11 3.19 7.41
N HIS A 54 9.92 3.63 7.85
CA HIS A 54 9.39 3.25 9.16
C HIS A 54 9.03 1.75 9.25
N ARG A 55 8.47 1.18 8.17
CA ARG A 55 8.09 -0.25 8.14
C ARG A 55 9.29 -1.18 8.17
N TYR A 56 10.38 -0.83 7.47
CA TYR A 56 11.63 -1.56 7.56
C TYR A 56 12.28 -1.44 8.93
N ASP A 57 12.30 -0.24 9.53
CA ASP A 57 12.82 -0.07 10.90
C ASP A 57 12.04 -0.94 11.90
N LYS A 58 10.70 -0.90 11.84
CA LYS A 58 9.84 -1.77 12.64
C LYS A 58 10.17 -3.26 12.44
N CYS A 59 10.22 -3.72 11.19
CA CYS A 59 10.51 -5.11 10.86
C CYS A 59 11.88 -5.55 11.40
N LEU A 60 12.91 -4.71 11.26
CA LEU A 60 14.25 -5.01 11.76
C LEU A 60 14.28 -5.09 13.29
N ASN A 61 13.54 -4.23 13.99
CA ASN A 61 13.48 -4.24 15.44
C ASN A 61 12.69 -5.45 15.96
N GLU A 62 11.58 -5.81 15.33
CA GLU A 62 10.85 -7.05 15.65
C GLU A 62 11.68 -8.31 15.37
N MET A 63 12.48 -8.33 14.30
CA MET A 63 13.43 -9.43 14.05
C MET A 63 14.49 -9.56 15.15
N LYS A 64 14.97 -8.44 15.70
CA LYS A 64 15.95 -8.47 16.81
C LYS A 64 15.35 -9.06 18.07
N GLU A 65 14.13 -8.69 18.44
CA GLU A 65 13.43 -9.28 19.60
C GLU A 65 13.29 -10.80 19.45
N ILE A 66 12.90 -11.28 18.25
CA ILE A 66 12.78 -12.72 17.97
C ILE A 66 14.14 -13.45 18.09
N ILE A 67 15.25 -12.79 17.77
CA ILE A 67 16.60 -13.39 17.89
C ILE A 67 17.09 -13.36 19.34
N VAL A 68 16.74 -12.33 20.11
CA VAL A 68 17.15 -12.19 21.53
C VAL A 68 16.37 -13.14 22.44
N GLU A 69 15.12 -13.47 22.10
CA GLU A 69 14.31 -14.45 22.83
C GLU A 69 14.61 -15.91 22.50
N LYS A 70 15.55 -16.19 21.60
CA LYS A 70 16.00 -17.55 21.21
C LYS A 70 17.39 -17.88 21.71
#